data_AF-A0ABD6AHU7-F1
#
_entry.id   AF-A0ABD6AHU7-F1
#
_cell.length_a   1.000
_cell.length_b   1.000
_cell.length_c   1.000
_cell.angle_alpha   90.00
_cell.angle_beta   90.00
_cell.angle_gamma   90.00
#
_symmetry.space_group_name_H-M   'P 1'
#
loop_
_entity.id
_entity.type
_entity.pdbx_description
1 polymer ?
#
loop_
_entity_poly.entity_id
_entity_poly.type
_entity_poly.pdbx_seq_one_letter_code
_entity_poly.pdbx_strand_id
1 'polypeptide(L)'
;MTEYELDADDAGDGGGPATDADAGPGDDPGTVGERLGLTVPDDHVAAFVAEAFEDPELDATWDEAVGEFVPADARDEWRELSMRNRVEEVLAAADGYDDRAVELLDGIPLDREAATADVEAAFDEAMRLRRNADAFRSAIADAHAAGRIDDEGLVAAVEGYGFETDAIAEREDLVEAVTERYGLDFRPYGGTLMDTDEGDGREAEEAW
;
A
#
# COMPACT_ATOMS: atom_id res chain seq x y z
N MET A 1 5.92 36.20 55.47
CA MET A 1 7.05 37.13 55.70
C MET A 1 8.03 36.84 54.58
N THR A 2 7.90 37.61 53.48
CA THR A 2 8.83 38.69 53.04
C THR A 2 9.86 38.09 52.06
N GLU A 3 10.12 38.57 50.85
CA GLU A 3 9.82 39.82 50.15
C GLU A 3 10.04 39.66 48.63
N TYR A 4 9.59 40.67 47.87
CA TYR A 4 9.53 40.83 46.42
C TYR A 4 10.85 41.31 45.78
N GLU A 5 10.87 41.26 44.43
CA GLU A 5 11.52 42.17 43.45
C GLU A 5 13.03 42.07 43.12
N LEU A 6 13.28 41.86 41.82
CA LEU A 6 14.43 42.45 41.09
C LEU A 6 14.10 42.53 39.59
N ASP A 7 13.56 43.68 39.17
CA ASP A 7 13.61 44.20 37.80
C ASP A 7 14.93 44.95 37.60
N ALA A 8 15.54 44.84 36.41
CA ALA A 8 15.95 45.96 35.56
C ALA A 8 16.91 45.53 34.42
N ASP A 9 16.56 46.01 33.24
CA ASP A 9 17.22 46.09 31.92
C ASP A 9 18.71 46.47 31.89
N ASP A 10 19.42 46.11 30.80
CA ASP A 10 19.90 47.07 29.78
C ASP A 10 20.81 46.45 28.68
N ALA A 11 20.66 47.03 27.48
CA ALA A 11 21.59 47.16 26.34
C ALA A 11 21.84 46.02 25.34
N GLY A 12 21.41 46.26 24.10
CA GLY A 12 21.88 45.58 22.89
C GLY A 12 21.34 46.16 21.58
N ASP A 13 21.51 47.46 21.36
CA ASP A 13 21.20 48.18 20.10
C ASP A 13 22.30 47.98 19.05
N GLY A 14 21.91 47.83 17.77
CA GLY A 14 22.79 48.11 16.63
C GLY A 14 22.67 47.19 15.42
N GLY A 15 22.04 47.67 14.34
CA GLY A 15 22.42 47.28 12.97
C GLY A 15 21.30 47.16 11.93
N GLY A 16 20.90 48.28 11.30
CA GLY A 16 20.46 48.29 9.89
C GLY A 16 21.67 48.51 8.95
N PRO A 17 21.55 48.44 7.60
CA PRO A 17 20.41 48.97 6.83
C PRO A 17 19.94 48.13 5.61
N ALA A 18 18.87 48.61 4.99
CA ALA A 18 18.17 48.10 3.80
C ALA A 18 18.92 48.28 2.47
N THR A 19 18.58 47.45 1.48
CA THR A 19 18.70 47.75 0.04
C THR A 19 17.47 47.27 -0.71
N ASP A 20 16.75 48.21 -1.33
CA ASP A 20 15.74 48.00 -2.37
C ASP A 20 16.39 47.64 -3.72
N ALA A 21 15.79 46.69 -4.45
CA ALA A 21 15.84 46.67 -5.92
C ALA A 21 14.63 45.92 -6.50
N ASP A 22 13.90 46.67 -7.31
CA ASP A 22 12.67 46.41 -8.05
C ASP A 22 12.88 45.53 -9.30
N ALA A 23 11.96 44.59 -9.58
CA ALA A 23 11.56 44.17 -10.93
C ALA A 23 10.24 43.36 -10.88
N GLY A 24 9.18 43.92 -11.48
CA GLY A 24 7.88 43.27 -11.66
C GLY A 24 7.82 42.23 -12.81
N PRO A 25 6.62 41.93 -13.32
CA PRO A 25 6.00 40.60 -13.35
C PRO A 25 6.29 39.80 -14.63
N GLY A 26 6.27 38.46 -14.51
CA GLY A 26 6.32 37.54 -15.65
C GLY A 26 5.49 36.29 -15.35
N ASP A 27 4.47 36.10 -16.17
CA ASP A 27 3.56 34.95 -16.24
C ASP A 27 4.22 33.57 -16.16
N ASP A 28 3.46 32.66 -15.53
CA ASP A 28 3.56 31.19 -15.51
C ASP A 28 3.69 30.59 -16.93
N PRO A 29 4.43 29.47 -17.10
CA PRO A 29 3.70 28.23 -17.34
C PRO A 29 4.40 26.96 -16.79
N GLY A 30 3.71 26.21 -15.92
CA GLY A 30 3.59 24.75 -16.11
C GLY A 30 4.46 23.79 -15.30
N THR A 31 3.74 22.93 -14.57
CA THR A 31 4.03 21.51 -14.27
C THR A 31 5.21 21.15 -13.38
N VAL A 32 4.94 21.00 -12.07
CA VAL A 32 5.02 19.71 -11.38
C VAL A 32 3.82 19.65 -10.45
N GLY A 33 2.98 18.62 -10.58
CA GLY A 33 1.72 18.52 -9.86
C GLY A 33 1.89 18.69 -8.35
N GLU A 34 1.35 19.78 -7.82
CA GLU A 34 1.03 19.90 -6.41
C GLU A 34 0.05 18.77 -6.09
N ARG A 35 0.58 17.65 -5.57
CA ARG A 35 -0.23 16.67 -4.85
C ARG A 35 -0.92 17.46 -3.76
N LEU A 36 -2.20 17.77 -3.95
CA LEU A 36 -3.08 18.28 -2.91
C LEU A 36 -3.13 17.21 -1.83
N GLY A 37 -2.18 17.25 -0.91
CA GLY A 37 -2.20 16.47 0.31
C GLY A 37 -3.36 16.97 1.15
N LEU A 38 -4.54 16.39 0.95
CA LEU A 38 -5.66 16.57 1.85
C LEU A 38 -5.23 16.03 3.20
N THR A 39 -5.05 16.92 4.18
CA THR A 39 -4.85 16.50 5.56
C THR A 39 -6.16 15.90 6.07
N VAL A 40 -6.17 14.60 6.33
CA VAL A 40 -7.30 13.92 6.97
C VAL A 40 -7.37 14.39 8.43
N PRO A 41 -8.51 14.91 8.92
CA PRO A 41 -8.64 15.27 10.34
C PRO A 41 -8.42 14.04 11.24
N ASP A 42 -7.80 14.23 12.41
CA ASP A 42 -7.43 13.13 13.33
C ASP A 42 -8.62 12.21 13.65
N ASP A 43 -9.82 12.77 13.85
CA ASP A 43 -11.06 12.03 14.12
C ASP A 43 -11.55 11.15 12.94
N HIS A 44 -10.95 11.30 11.76
CA HIS A 44 -11.28 10.55 10.54
C HIS A 44 -10.15 9.63 10.04
N VAL A 45 -8.99 9.64 10.68
CA VAL A 45 -7.83 8.84 10.22
C VAL A 45 -8.13 7.35 10.25
N ALA A 46 -8.74 6.85 11.32
CA ALA A 46 -9.09 5.42 11.42
C ALA A 46 -10.06 4.98 10.32
N ALA A 47 -11.10 5.79 10.03
CA ALA A 47 -12.04 5.52 8.97
C ALA A 47 -11.37 5.52 7.59
N PHE A 48 -10.48 6.48 7.35
CA PHE A 48 -9.70 6.54 6.11
C PHE A 48 -8.77 5.32 5.95
N VAL A 49 -8.08 4.90 7.02
CA VAL A 49 -7.23 3.70 7.02
C VAL A 49 -8.05 2.45 6.74
N ALA A 50 -9.20 2.29 7.39
CA ALA A 50 -10.08 1.15 7.17
C ALA A 50 -10.59 1.11 5.72
N GLU A 51 -11.01 2.25 5.17
CA GLU A 51 -11.44 2.36 3.76
C GLU A 51 -10.28 2.07 2.79
N ALA A 52 -9.05 2.51 3.10
CA ALA A 52 -7.88 2.20 2.26
C ALA A 52 -7.47 0.72 2.31
N PHE A 53 -7.79 0.02 3.38
CA PHE A 53 -7.53 -1.41 3.55
C PHE A 53 -8.65 -2.29 2.99
N GLU A 54 -9.87 -1.76 2.88
CA GLU A 54 -11.00 -2.47 2.31
C GLU A 54 -10.80 -2.69 0.81
N ASP A 55 -10.70 -3.95 0.40
CA ASP A 55 -10.83 -4.34 -1.00
C ASP A 55 -12.28 -4.81 -1.24
N PRO A 56 -13.10 -4.07 -1.99
CA PRO A 56 -14.51 -4.42 -2.23
C PRO A 56 -14.68 -5.70 -3.06
N GLU A 57 -13.62 -6.18 -3.71
CA GLU A 57 -13.62 -7.45 -4.46
C GLU A 57 -13.24 -8.65 -3.56
N LEU A 58 -12.80 -8.41 -2.33
CA LEU A 58 -12.42 -9.41 -1.34
C LEU A 58 -13.39 -9.41 -0.15
N ASP A 59 -14.19 -10.47 -0.04
CA ASP A 59 -14.98 -10.76 1.15
C ASP A 59 -14.11 -11.50 2.18
N ALA A 60 -13.08 -10.83 2.71
CA ALA A 60 -12.13 -11.39 3.67
C ALA A 60 -12.52 -10.99 5.10
N THR A 61 -12.97 -11.96 5.89
CA THR A 61 -13.31 -11.70 7.31
C THR A 61 -12.09 -11.85 8.22
N TRP A 62 -12.09 -11.13 9.35
CA TRP A 62 -11.03 -11.27 10.36
C TRP A 62 -10.81 -12.72 10.80
N ASP A 63 -11.90 -13.44 11.08
CA ASP A 63 -11.82 -14.81 11.59
C ASP A 63 -11.33 -15.82 10.53
N GLU A 64 -11.61 -15.57 9.25
CA GLU A 64 -11.10 -16.37 8.13
C GLU A 64 -9.60 -16.14 7.94
N ALA A 65 -9.18 -14.88 7.82
CA ALA A 65 -7.77 -14.51 7.67
C ALA A 65 -6.92 -15.04 8.83
N VAL A 66 -7.35 -14.85 10.07
CA VAL A 66 -6.67 -15.40 11.26
C VAL A 66 -6.71 -16.93 11.26
N GLY A 67 -7.81 -17.53 10.79
CA GLY A 67 -7.97 -18.98 10.74
C GLY A 67 -6.96 -19.67 9.81
N GLU A 68 -6.61 -19.02 8.71
CA GLU A 68 -5.60 -19.46 7.73
C GLU A 68 -4.18 -19.10 8.14
N PHE A 69 -3.99 -17.90 8.68
CA PHE A 69 -2.68 -17.37 9.07
C PHE A 69 -2.13 -18.02 10.34
N VAL A 70 -2.97 -18.22 11.36
CA VAL A 70 -2.53 -18.67 12.69
C VAL A 70 -2.69 -20.19 12.80
N PRO A 71 -1.57 -20.95 12.94
CA PRO A 71 -1.62 -22.40 13.12
C PRO A 71 -2.48 -22.79 14.33
N ALA A 72 -3.19 -23.91 14.23
CA ALA A 72 -4.13 -24.35 15.26
C ALA A 72 -3.50 -24.40 16.67
N ASP A 73 -2.25 -24.85 16.77
CA ASP A 73 -1.51 -24.99 18.04
C ASP A 73 -1.03 -23.65 18.62
N ALA A 74 -1.03 -22.57 17.84
CA ALA A 74 -0.64 -21.22 18.26
C ALA A 74 -1.85 -20.32 18.61
N ARG A 75 -3.08 -20.81 18.41
CA ARG A 75 -4.30 -19.99 18.59
C ARG A 75 -4.53 -19.53 20.01
N ASP A 76 -4.06 -20.28 21.01
CA ASP A 76 -4.21 -19.87 22.41
C ASP A 76 -3.27 -18.71 22.75
N GLU A 77 -2.00 -18.78 22.34
CA GLU A 77 -1.04 -17.67 22.47
C GLU A 77 -1.48 -16.43 21.68
N TRP A 78 -1.99 -16.62 20.46
CA TRP A 78 -2.59 -15.54 19.68
C TRP A 78 -3.73 -14.83 20.43
N ARG A 79 -4.58 -15.60 21.13
CA ARG A 79 -5.69 -15.05 21.92
C ARG A 79 -5.24 -14.30 23.19
N GLU A 80 -3.99 -14.46 23.61
CA GLU A 80 -3.43 -13.69 24.73
C GLU A 80 -2.92 -12.32 24.29
N LEU A 81 -2.64 -12.13 22.99
CA LEU A 81 -2.28 -10.83 22.44
C LEU A 81 -3.44 -9.83 22.56
N SER A 82 -3.09 -8.55 22.75
CA SER A 82 -4.04 -7.45 22.59
C SER A 82 -4.52 -7.39 21.13
N MET A 83 -5.72 -6.84 20.89
CA MET A 83 -6.21 -6.68 19.51
C MET A 83 -5.26 -5.84 18.66
N ARG A 84 -4.69 -4.78 19.24
CA ARG A 84 -3.66 -3.95 18.61
C ARG A 84 -2.48 -4.81 18.14
N ASN A 85 -1.90 -5.62 19.02
CA ASN A 85 -0.75 -6.44 18.66
C ASN A 85 -1.11 -7.48 17.60
N ARG A 86 -2.34 -8.03 17.62
CA ARG A 86 -2.81 -8.93 16.56
C ARG A 86 -2.88 -8.24 15.21
N VAL A 87 -3.34 -6.98 15.16
CA VAL A 87 -3.35 -6.19 13.92
C VAL A 87 -1.92 -5.92 13.45
N GLU A 88 -0.99 -5.58 14.36
CA GLU A 88 0.43 -5.42 14.03
C GLU A 88 1.02 -6.71 13.41
N GLU A 89 0.72 -7.89 13.94
CA GLU A 89 1.16 -9.17 13.38
C GLU A 89 0.53 -9.47 12.00
N VAL A 90 -0.75 -9.12 11.79
CA VAL A 90 -1.40 -9.27 10.47
C VAL A 90 -0.81 -8.31 9.44
N LEU A 91 -0.48 -7.07 9.84
CA LEU A 91 0.23 -6.11 8.99
C LEU A 91 1.61 -6.62 8.59
N ALA A 92 2.36 -7.17 9.55
CA ALA A 92 3.66 -7.79 9.29
C ALA A 92 3.55 -8.95 8.29
N ALA A 93 2.49 -9.74 8.38
CA ALA A 93 2.25 -10.83 7.45
C ALA A 93 1.90 -10.33 6.04
N ALA A 94 1.09 -9.27 5.92
CA ALA A 94 0.76 -8.65 4.64
C ALA A 94 2.01 -8.06 3.97
N ASP A 95 2.86 -7.37 4.73
CA ASP A 95 4.12 -6.82 4.25
C ASP A 95 5.07 -7.92 3.74
N GLY A 96 5.18 -9.02 4.49
CA GLY A 96 5.96 -10.17 4.03
C GLY A 96 5.40 -10.87 2.77
N TYR A 97 4.13 -10.67 2.42
CA TYR A 97 3.59 -11.09 1.12
C TYR A 97 4.00 -10.12 0.01
N ASP A 98 3.99 -8.82 0.29
CA ASP A 98 4.38 -7.78 -0.66
C ASP A 98 5.85 -7.85 -1.03
N ASP A 99 6.74 -8.00 -0.05
CA ASP A 99 8.17 -8.16 -0.29
C ASP A 99 8.48 -9.35 -1.21
N ARG A 100 7.80 -10.47 -0.99
CA ARG A 100 7.96 -11.66 -1.84
C ARG A 100 7.37 -11.48 -3.23
N ALA A 101 6.28 -10.71 -3.35
CA ALA A 101 5.72 -10.38 -4.65
C ALA A 101 6.68 -9.47 -5.44
N VAL A 102 7.26 -8.45 -4.79
CA VAL A 102 8.31 -7.59 -5.35
C VAL A 102 9.51 -8.42 -5.80
N GLU A 103 10.04 -9.30 -4.94
CA GLU A 103 11.19 -10.15 -5.28
C GLU A 103 10.93 -11.01 -6.53
N LEU A 104 9.73 -11.59 -6.65
CA LEU A 104 9.37 -12.37 -7.83
C LEU A 104 9.26 -11.53 -9.10
N LEU A 105 8.63 -10.35 -9.01
CA LEU A 105 8.43 -9.48 -10.16
C LEU A 105 9.73 -8.82 -10.63
N ASP A 106 10.59 -8.36 -9.71
CA ASP A 106 11.91 -7.80 -10.02
C ASP A 106 12.83 -8.86 -10.68
N GLY A 107 12.63 -10.13 -10.32
CA GLY A 107 13.31 -11.26 -10.94
C GLY A 107 12.90 -11.55 -12.40
N ILE A 108 11.82 -10.94 -12.91
CA ILE A 108 11.33 -11.18 -14.27
C ILE A 108 12.16 -10.38 -15.28
N PRO A 109 12.88 -11.02 -16.22
CA PRO A 109 13.61 -10.30 -17.25
C PRO A 109 12.63 -9.60 -18.20
N LEU A 110 12.80 -8.31 -18.47
CA LEU A 110 11.95 -7.53 -19.39
C LEU A 110 12.51 -7.37 -20.80
N ASP A 111 13.73 -7.86 -21.05
CA ASP A 111 14.45 -7.73 -22.31
C ASP A 111 14.04 -8.78 -23.37
N ARG A 112 13.25 -9.79 -22.98
CA ARG A 112 12.86 -10.90 -23.87
C ARG A 112 11.61 -10.58 -24.67
N GLU A 113 11.56 -11.02 -25.93
CA GLU A 113 10.44 -10.73 -26.84
C GLU A 113 9.08 -11.26 -26.35
N ALA A 114 9.06 -12.41 -25.69
CA ALA A 114 7.85 -13.07 -25.21
C ALA A 114 8.05 -13.71 -23.82
N ALA A 115 6.94 -13.87 -23.08
CA ALA A 115 6.94 -14.56 -21.79
C ALA A 115 7.27 -16.03 -21.96
N THR A 116 8.08 -16.55 -21.04
CA THR A 116 8.31 -17.99 -20.90
C THR A 116 7.40 -18.55 -19.82
N ALA A 117 7.19 -19.87 -19.79
CA ALA A 117 6.42 -20.51 -18.71
C ALA A 117 6.92 -20.15 -17.30
N ASP A 118 8.24 -19.98 -17.13
CA ASP A 118 8.81 -19.53 -15.85
C ASP A 118 8.44 -18.08 -15.49
N VAL A 119 8.27 -17.21 -16.49
CA VAL A 119 7.84 -15.81 -16.31
C VAL A 119 6.36 -15.76 -15.94
N GLU A 120 5.53 -16.54 -16.65
CA GLU A 120 4.10 -16.68 -16.34
C GLU A 120 3.89 -17.22 -14.92
N ALA A 121 4.63 -18.26 -14.53
CA ALA A 121 4.54 -18.83 -13.19
C ALA A 121 5.00 -17.86 -12.09
N ALA A 122 6.06 -17.08 -12.33
CA ALA A 122 6.52 -16.06 -11.39
C ALA A 122 5.48 -14.93 -11.24
N PHE A 123 4.90 -14.48 -12.35
CA PHE A 123 3.85 -13.46 -12.34
C PHE A 123 2.57 -13.95 -11.61
N ASP A 124 2.09 -15.15 -11.93
CA ASP A 124 0.92 -15.73 -11.28
C ASP A 124 1.12 -15.89 -9.77
N GLU A 125 2.31 -16.34 -9.35
CA GLU A 125 2.63 -16.44 -7.92
C GLU A 125 2.71 -15.07 -7.26
N ALA A 126 3.34 -14.06 -7.89
CA ALA A 126 3.38 -12.70 -7.36
C ALA A 126 1.97 -12.12 -7.16
N MET A 127 1.08 -12.32 -8.13
CA MET A 127 -0.31 -11.88 -8.03
C MET A 127 -1.11 -12.64 -6.96
N ARG A 128 -0.80 -13.93 -6.75
CA ARG A 128 -1.36 -14.70 -5.63
C ARG A 128 -0.88 -14.15 -4.28
N LEU A 129 0.39 -13.77 -4.16
CA LEU A 129 0.94 -13.16 -2.94
C LEU A 129 0.29 -11.80 -2.67
N ARG A 130 0.18 -10.94 -3.69
CA ARG A 130 -0.56 -9.67 -3.63
C ARG A 130 -1.97 -9.88 -3.06
N ARG A 131 -2.73 -10.83 -3.62
CA ARG A 131 -4.10 -11.12 -3.16
C ARG A 131 -4.15 -11.53 -1.69
N ASN A 132 -3.15 -12.26 -1.18
CA ASN A 132 -3.10 -12.62 0.24
C ASN A 132 -2.81 -11.38 1.12
N ALA A 133 -1.92 -10.49 0.68
CA ALA A 133 -1.64 -9.24 1.40
C ALA A 133 -2.90 -8.36 1.48
N ASP A 134 -3.60 -8.21 0.35
CA ASP A 134 -4.83 -7.42 0.26
C ASP A 134 -5.97 -8.05 1.09
N ALA A 135 -6.06 -9.39 1.14
CA ALA A 135 -7.01 -10.09 2.01
C ALA A 135 -6.76 -9.84 3.51
N PHE A 136 -5.49 -9.76 3.93
CA PHE A 136 -5.15 -9.41 5.32
C PHE A 136 -5.47 -7.97 5.67
N ARG A 137 -5.23 -7.02 4.75
CA ARG A 137 -5.65 -5.63 4.94
C ARG A 137 -7.18 -5.54 5.03
N SER A 138 -7.90 -6.17 4.11
CA SER A 138 -9.37 -6.21 4.12
C SER A 138 -9.93 -6.83 5.41
N ALA A 139 -9.29 -7.88 5.93
CA ALA A 139 -9.64 -8.47 7.22
C ALA A 139 -9.45 -7.52 8.42
N ILE A 140 -8.46 -6.61 8.37
CA ILE A 140 -8.30 -5.54 9.38
C ILE A 140 -9.45 -4.53 9.28
N ALA A 141 -9.86 -4.16 8.06
CA ALA A 141 -11.02 -3.31 7.85
C ALA A 141 -12.31 -3.95 8.39
N ASP A 142 -12.54 -5.25 8.16
CA ASP A 142 -13.64 -6.01 8.77
C ASP A 142 -13.57 -5.99 10.31
N ALA A 143 -12.37 -6.17 10.89
CA ALA A 143 -12.20 -6.13 12.33
C ALA A 143 -12.58 -4.77 12.93
N HIS A 144 -12.24 -3.67 12.26
CA HIS A 144 -12.63 -2.32 12.65
C HIS A 144 -14.13 -2.09 12.50
N ALA A 145 -14.71 -2.44 11.35
CA ALA A 145 -16.15 -2.33 11.09
C ALA A 145 -17.00 -3.15 12.09
N ALA A 146 -16.50 -4.31 12.51
CA ALA A 146 -17.13 -5.16 13.52
C ALA A 146 -16.91 -4.67 14.97
N GLY A 147 -16.14 -3.60 15.18
CA GLY A 147 -15.81 -3.05 16.50
C GLY A 147 -14.89 -3.94 17.34
N ARG A 148 -14.13 -4.84 16.69
CA ARG A 148 -13.11 -5.67 17.38
C ARG A 148 -11.90 -4.83 17.78
N ILE A 149 -11.56 -3.84 16.96
CA ILE A 149 -10.57 -2.79 17.24
C ILE A 149 -11.26 -1.43 17.09
N ASP A 150 -10.97 -0.50 17.99
CA ASP A 150 -11.49 0.87 17.94
C ASP A 150 -10.56 1.79 17.13
N ASP A 151 -10.99 3.03 16.89
CA ASP A 151 -10.27 4.01 16.08
C ASP A 151 -8.85 4.27 16.61
N GLU A 152 -8.73 4.50 17.92
CA GLU A 152 -7.44 4.74 18.58
C GLU A 152 -6.54 3.50 18.47
N GLY A 153 -7.08 2.30 18.68
CA GLY A 153 -6.36 1.05 18.55
C GLY A 153 -5.84 0.80 17.13
N LEU A 154 -6.66 1.09 16.10
CA LEU A 154 -6.28 0.91 14.70
C LEU A 154 -5.14 1.86 14.30
N VAL A 155 -5.28 3.15 14.61
CA VAL A 155 -4.23 4.14 14.34
C VAL A 155 -2.94 3.76 15.07
N ALA A 156 -3.05 3.41 16.36
CA ALA A 156 -1.89 3.04 17.16
C ALA A 156 -1.21 1.74 16.68
N ALA A 157 -1.95 0.81 16.07
CA ALA A 157 -1.40 -0.39 15.45
C ALA A 157 -0.64 -0.06 14.16
N VAL A 158 -1.21 0.77 13.29
CA VAL A 158 -0.57 1.19 12.02
C VAL A 158 0.71 1.99 12.29
N GLU A 159 0.66 2.94 13.22
CA GLU A 159 1.83 3.71 13.65
C GLU A 159 2.86 2.85 14.40
N GLY A 160 2.38 1.94 15.25
CA GLY A 160 3.22 1.04 16.03
C GLY A 160 3.99 0.04 15.18
N TYR A 161 3.34 -0.50 14.15
CA TYR A 161 3.96 -1.32 13.13
C TYR A 161 4.95 -0.52 12.28
N GLY A 162 4.60 0.74 11.96
CA GLY A 162 5.34 1.56 11.02
C GLY A 162 4.98 1.21 9.58
N PHE A 163 3.69 1.17 9.28
CA PHE A 163 3.21 0.80 7.94
C PHE A 163 3.76 1.75 6.87
N GLU A 164 4.49 1.19 5.91
CA GLU A 164 5.05 1.89 4.76
C GLU A 164 4.35 1.42 3.47
N THR A 165 4.09 2.34 2.55
CA THR A 165 3.43 2.04 1.26
C THR A 165 4.42 1.79 0.13
N ASP A 166 5.73 1.86 0.40
CA ASP A 166 6.77 1.82 -0.63
C ASP A 166 6.81 0.46 -1.33
N ALA A 167 6.73 -0.65 -0.58
CA ALA A 167 6.67 -2.00 -1.14
C ALA A 167 5.43 -2.20 -2.01
N ILE A 168 4.28 -1.62 -1.61
CA ILE A 168 3.04 -1.68 -2.40
C ILE A 168 3.21 -0.91 -3.72
N ALA A 169 3.77 0.30 -3.66
CA ALA A 169 3.99 1.11 -4.85
C ALA A 169 4.97 0.44 -5.82
N GLU A 170 6.10 -0.07 -5.31
CA GLU A 170 7.08 -0.80 -6.10
C GLU A 170 6.48 -2.06 -6.74
N ARG A 171 5.67 -2.82 -5.99
CA ARG A 171 4.93 -3.97 -6.52
C ARG A 171 4.02 -3.58 -7.67
N GLU A 172 3.23 -2.50 -7.54
CA GLU A 172 2.32 -2.07 -8.62
C GLU A 172 3.08 -1.57 -9.86
N ASP A 173 4.18 -0.83 -9.68
CA ASP A 173 5.06 -0.40 -10.79
C ASP A 173 5.63 -1.62 -11.55
N LEU A 174 6.06 -2.65 -10.82
CA LEU A 174 6.58 -3.88 -11.41
C LEU A 174 5.48 -4.70 -12.10
N VAL A 175 4.27 -4.78 -11.52
CA VAL A 175 3.12 -5.40 -12.19
C VAL A 175 2.82 -4.67 -13.49
N GLU A 176 2.76 -3.34 -13.50
CA GLU A 176 2.56 -2.55 -14.72
C GLU A 176 3.64 -2.84 -15.76
N ALA A 177 4.91 -2.85 -15.37
CA ALA A 177 6.03 -3.12 -16.28
C ALA A 177 5.95 -4.53 -16.91
N VAL A 178 5.65 -5.56 -16.11
CA VAL A 178 5.54 -6.95 -16.59
C VAL A 178 4.32 -7.13 -17.50
N THR A 179 3.18 -6.54 -17.13
CA THR A 179 1.94 -6.62 -17.92
C THR A 179 2.04 -5.85 -19.23
N GLU A 180 2.62 -4.64 -19.23
CA GLU A 180 2.89 -3.89 -20.45
C GLU A 180 3.84 -4.68 -21.38
N ARG A 181 4.86 -5.34 -20.81
CA ARG A 181 5.86 -6.04 -21.59
C ARG A 181 5.35 -7.33 -22.23
N TYR A 182 4.53 -8.08 -21.51
CA TYR A 182 4.16 -9.45 -21.87
C TYR A 182 2.67 -9.67 -22.13
N GLY A 183 1.81 -8.68 -21.84
CA GLY A 183 0.35 -8.81 -22.00
C GLY A 183 -0.25 -9.87 -21.08
N LEU A 184 0.32 -10.04 -19.88
CA LEU A 184 -0.18 -10.99 -18.89
C LEU A 184 -1.33 -10.36 -18.09
N ASP A 185 -2.35 -11.17 -17.81
CA ASP A 185 -3.46 -10.82 -16.92
C ASP A 185 -3.54 -11.87 -15.80
N PHE A 186 -3.80 -11.43 -14.57
CA PHE A 186 -3.89 -12.35 -13.43
C PHE A 186 -5.09 -13.30 -13.57
N ARG A 187 -4.81 -14.61 -13.49
CA ARG A 187 -5.83 -15.65 -13.43
C ARG A 187 -5.72 -16.40 -12.09
N PRO A 188 -6.59 -16.10 -11.10
CA PRO A 188 -6.44 -16.56 -9.70
C PRO A 188 -6.44 -18.09 -9.52
N TYR A 189 -6.96 -18.82 -10.50
CA TYR A 189 -6.76 -20.24 -10.63
C TYR A 189 -6.21 -20.44 -12.02
N GLY A 190 -4.93 -20.82 -12.12
CA GLY A 190 -4.20 -21.00 -13.38
C GLY A 190 -5.13 -21.54 -14.45
N GLY A 191 -5.18 -20.82 -15.57
CA GLY A 191 -6.13 -21.03 -16.66
C GLY A 191 -6.44 -22.51 -16.84
N THR A 192 -7.73 -22.86 -16.85
CA THR A 192 -8.13 -24.22 -17.15
C THR A 192 -7.38 -24.68 -18.40
N LEU A 193 -6.93 -25.92 -18.38
CA LEU A 193 -6.09 -26.64 -19.34
C LEU A 193 -6.76 -26.79 -20.74
N MET A 194 -7.44 -25.74 -21.19
CA MET A 194 -8.38 -25.61 -22.30
C MET A 194 -8.20 -24.26 -23.03
N ASP A 195 -7.08 -23.55 -22.87
CA ASP A 195 -6.61 -22.64 -23.92
C ASP A 195 -5.96 -23.51 -25.03
N THR A 196 -6.77 -24.38 -25.63
CA THR A 196 -6.44 -25.01 -26.91
C THR A 196 -6.80 -24.04 -28.01
N ASP A 197 -5.78 -23.46 -28.63
CA ASP A 197 -5.74 -23.25 -30.08
C ASP A 197 -6.96 -22.50 -30.67
N GLU A 198 -7.04 -21.19 -30.44
CA GLU A 198 -7.72 -20.30 -31.38
C GLU A 198 -6.66 -19.54 -32.19
N GLY A 199 -6.06 -20.30 -33.11
CA GLY A 199 -6.08 -19.99 -34.53
C GLY A 199 -5.67 -18.57 -34.95
N ASP A 200 -4.46 -18.50 -35.48
CA ASP A 200 -4.05 -17.59 -36.56
C ASP A 200 -5.21 -17.27 -37.52
N GLY A 201 -5.50 -15.98 -37.65
CA GLY A 201 -6.58 -15.45 -38.48
C GLY A 201 -6.21 -14.11 -39.11
N ARG A 202 -4.99 -13.96 -39.63
CA ARG A 202 -4.69 -12.93 -40.63
C ARG A 202 -4.54 -13.54 -42.00
N GLU A 203 -5.60 -13.42 -42.81
CA GLU A 203 -5.67 -13.29 -44.28
C GLU A 203 -7.13 -13.55 -44.69
N ALA A 204 -7.78 -12.92 -45.64
CA ALA A 204 -7.65 -11.68 -46.38
C ALA A 204 -9.00 -11.54 -47.13
N GLU A 205 -9.41 -10.31 -47.38
CA GLU A 205 -10.20 -9.84 -48.54
C GLU A 205 -11.19 -10.74 -49.32
N GLU A 206 -12.34 -10.10 -49.55
CA GLU A 206 -13.11 -10.03 -50.81
C GLU A 206 -14.21 -11.05 -51.17
N ALA A 207 -15.37 -10.44 -51.43
CA ALA A 207 -16.36 -10.74 -52.48
C ALA A 207 -17.14 -12.07 -52.40
N TRP A 208 -18.45 -11.98 -52.19
CA TRP A 208 -19.50 -12.07 -53.23
C TRP A 208 -20.88 -11.87 -52.61
#